data_AF-A0A820ZXP0-F1
#
_entry.id   AF-A0A820ZXP0-F1
#
_cell.length_a   1.000
_cell.length_b   1.000
_cell.length_c   1.000
_cell.angle_alpha   90.00
_cell.angle_beta   90.00
_cell.angle_gamma   90.00
#
_symmetry.space_group_name_H-M   'P 1'
#
loop_
_entity.id
_entity.type
_entity.pdbx_description
1 polymer ?
#
loop_
_entity_poly.entity_id
_entity_poly.type
_entity_poly.pdbx_seq_one_letter_code
_entity_poly.pdbx_strand_id
1 'polypeptide(L)'
;MASNVNMYPQNSSTLVAIGWGTLYFHANFIPDQLQQVTVNQVSSDADTCSITIHHPDLQFCAGVNSGGKDTCQGDSGGPLMHFESTQRRWVLAGITSYGKGCANPFYSGVYTRVAAYTNWLKSHIVNDGLVEVDVSDSGVKPTITTIITTPIRTISSTTQTATVTASFPMSNDSPLTITSY
;
A
#
# COMPACT_ATOMS: atom_id res chain seq x y z
N MET A 1 -6.70 -22.26 -13.95
CA MET A 1 -5.33 -22.36 -13.39
C MET A 1 -4.86 -20.94 -13.14
N ALA A 2 -4.87 -20.48 -11.89
CA ALA A 2 -4.39 -19.13 -11.57
C ALA A 2 -2.87 -19.10 -11.80
N SER A 3 -2.42 -18.22 -12.69
CA SER A 3 -1.01 -18.00 -12.96
C SER A 3 -0.29 -17.64 -11.66
N ASN A 4 0.78 -18.36 -11.37
CA ASN A 4 1.72 -18.05 -10.29
C ASN A 4 2.46 -16.75 -10.63
N VAL A 5 1.78 -15.61 -10.48
CA VAL A 5 2.48 -14.34 -10.34
C VAL A 5 3.12 -14.43 -8.96
N ASN A 6 4.44 -14.57 -8.94
CA ASN A 6 5.22 -14.51 -7.72
C ASN A 6 5.10 -13.09 -7.15
N MET A 7 4.00 -12.83 -6.45
CA MET A 7 3.64 -11.55 -5.83
C MET A 7 4.64 -11.16 -4.72
N TYR A 8 5.56 -12.06 -4.39
CA TYR A 8 6.51 -11.89 -3.31
C TYR A 8 7.83 -11.28 -3.82
N PRO A 9 8.25 -10.12 -3.27
CA PRO A 9 9.57 -9.59 -3.54
C PRO A 9 10.65 -10.60 -3.11
N GLN A 10 11.52 -10.95 -4.05
CA GLN A 10 12.67 -11.80 -3.75
C GLN A 10 13.63 -11.08 -2.78
N ASN A 11 14.47 -11.83 -2.07
CA ASN A 11 15.51 -11.23 -1.23
C ASN A 11 16.30 -10.17 -2.03
N SER A 12 16.66 -9.05 -1.41
CA SER A 12 17.25 -7.87 -2.06
C SER A 12 16.32 -7.05 -2.98
N SER A 13 15.01 -7.29 -2.96
CA SER A 13 14.08 -6.40 -3.67
C SER A 13 14.11 -4.99 -3.07
N THR A 14 14.10 -3.99 -3.94
CA THR A 14 13.90 -2.59 -3.55
C THR A 14 12.46 -2.38 -3.11
N LEU A 15 12.30 -1.82 -1.93
CA LEU A 15 11.04 -1.51 -1.28
C LEU A 15 10.98 -0.04 -0.89
N VAL A 16 9.77 0.50 -0.86
CA VAL A 16 9.48 1.90 -0.55
C VAL A 16 8.48 1.96 0.60
N ALA A 17 8.87 2.58 1.70
CA ALA A 17 7.96 2.97 2.76
C ALA A 17 7.60 4.44 2.64
N ILE A 18 6.38 4.77 3.05
CA ILE A 18 5.89 6.16 3.13
C ILE A 18 5.18 6.38 4.47
N GLY A 19 5.28 7.59 5.02
CA GLY A 19 4.64 7.92 6.29
C GLY A 19 5.01 9.30 6.83
N TRP A 20 4.46 9.63 7.99
CA TRP A 20 4.71 10.87 8.73
C TRP A 20 5.45 10.58 10.05
N GLY A 21 6.14 9.47 10.15
CA GLY A 21 6.96 9.16 11.31
C GLY A 21 8.09 10.16 11.52
N THR A 22 8.63 10.13 12.72
CA THR A 22 9.80 10.94 13.11
C THR A 22 10.97 10.70 12.16
N LEU A 23 11.68 11.75 11.74
CA LEU A 23 12.80 11.62 10.79
C LEU A 23 14.04 10.93 11.38
N TYR A 24 14.10 10.81 12.70
CA TYR A 24 15.18 10.14 13.42
C TYR A 24 14.70 9.66 14.79
N PHE A 25 15.44 8.74 15.38
CA PHE A 25 15.10 8.13 16.65
C PHE A 25 15.06 9.16 17.79
N HIS A 26 14.03 9.12 18.64
CA HIS A 26 13.79 10.07 19.73
C HIS A 26 13.54 11.52 19.30
N ALA A 27 13.19 11.78 18.04
CA ALA A 27 12.70 13.10 17.67
C ALA A 27 11.43 13.44 18.48
N ASN A 28 11.27 14.72 18.82
CA ASN A 28 10.14 15.25 19.57
C ASN A 28 9.06 15.88 18.67
N PHE A 29 9.17 15.71 17.35
CA PHE A 29 8.21 16.20 16.36
C PHE A 29 8.12 15.23 15.18
N ILE A 30 7.00 15.29 14.49
CA ILE A 30 6.75 14.60 13.22
C ILE A 30 6.73 15.62 12.08
N PRO A 31 7.13 15.24 10.86
CA PRO A 31 7.07 16.13 9.70
C PRO A 31 5.61 16.43 9.31
N ASP A 32 5.36 17.65 8.80
CA ASP A 32 4.04 18.01 8.24
C ASP A 32 3.81 17.42 6.84
N GLN A 33 4.90 17.06 6.15
CA GLN A 33 4.86 16.49 4.81
C GLN A 33 5.08 14.98 4.85
N LEU A 34 4.39 14.28 3.96
CA LEU A 34 4.58 12.85 3.75
C LEU A 34 6.03 12.58 3.34
N GLN A 35 6.66 11.65 4.03
CA GLN A 35 8.02 11.21 3.72
C GLN A 35 8.00 9.90 2.95
N GLN A 36 9.12 9.64 2.27
CA GLN A 36 9.37 8.41 1.55
C GLN A 36 10.79 7.94 1.83
N VAL A 37 10.96 6.64 2.05
CA VAL A 37 12.29 6.03 2.18
C VAL A 37 12.37 4.74 1.37
N THR A 38 13.48 4.57 0.66
CA THR A 38 13.80 3.36 -0.08
C THR A 38 14.74 2.48 0.73
N VAL A 39 14.33 1.23 0.96
CA VAL A 39 15.08 0.19 1.68
C VAL A 39 15.14 -1.09 0.85
N ASN A 40 15.95 -2.06 1.25
CA ASN A 40 16.01 -3.37 0.60
C ASN A 40 15.47 -4.45 1.54
N GLN A 41 14.76 -5.43 0.99
CA GLN A 41 14.44 -6.64 1.74
C GLN A 41 15.73 -7.37 2.11
N VAL A 42 15.92 -7.64 3.39
CA VAL A 42 17.11 -8.29 3.92
C VAL A 42 16.86 -9.80 4.05
N SER A 43 16.03 -10.19 5.00
CA SER A 43 15.79 -11.60 5.32
C SER A 43 14.51 -11.76 6.14
N SER A 44 14.15 -13.01 6.41
CA SER A 44 13.11 -13.39 7.37
C SER A 44 13.72 -14.01 8.64
N ASP A 45 15.05 -14.10 8.68
CA ASP A 45 15.85 -14.72 9.72
C ASP A 45 16.35 -13.69 10.74
N ALA A 46 16.24 -14.03 12.03
CA ALA A 46 16.55 -13.13 13.13
C ALA A 46 18.05 -12.75 13.20
N ASP A 47 18.96 -13.69 12.88
CA ASP A 47 20.39 -13.42 12.91
C ASP A 47 20.76 -12.38 11.85
N THR A 48 20.21 -12.54 10.64
CA THR A 48 20.42 -11.60 9.54
C THR A 48 19.80 -10.22 9.84
N CYS A 49 18.61 -10.19 10.45
CA CYS A 49 17.96 -8.93 10.84
C CYS A 49 18.63 -8.28 12.07
N SER A 50 19.40 -9.06 12.83
CA SER A 50 20.03 -8.69 14.11
C SER A 50 19.01 -8.18 15.14
N ILE A 51 17.75 -8.58 15.01
CA ILE A 51 16.63 -8.26 15.89
C ILE A 51 15.73 -9.48 16.03
N THR A 52 15.07 -9.63 17.18
CA THR A 52 14.14 -10.72 17.40
C THR A 52 12.99 -10.70 16.40
N ILE A 53 12.85 -11.78 15.65
CA ILE A 53 11.69 -12.07 14.81
C ILE A 53 10.83 -13.10 15.55
N HIS A 54 9.60 -12.73 15.87
CA HIS A 54 8.70 -13.60 16.64
C HIS A 54 8.02 -14.64 15.75
N HIS A 55 7.75 -14.28 14.49
CA HIS A 55 7.05 -15.11 13.53
C HIS A 55 7.74 -15.05 12.16
N PRO A 56 8.81 -15.82 11.92
CA PRO A 56 9.62 -15.72 10.68
C PRO A 56 8.83 -16.00 9.39
N ASP A 57 7.76 -16.79 9.48
CA ASP A 57 6.86 -17.03 8.34
C ASP A 57 5.94 -15.84 8.05
N LEU A 58 5.63 -15.04 9.08
CA LEU A 58 4.67 -13.93 9.02
C LEU A 58 5.34 -12.55 8.99
N GLN A 59 6.66 -12.49 9.16
CA GLN A 59 7.44 -11.27 9.29
C GLN A 59 8.69 -11.36 8.41
N PHE A 60 9.23 -10.21 8.06
CA PHE A 60 10.53 -10.08 7.41
C PHE A 60 11.15 -8.74 7.78
N CYS A 61 12.45 -8.59 7.60
CA CYS A 61 13.14 -7.33 7.81
C CYS A 61 13.58 -6.68 6.51
N ALA A 62 13.60 -5.35 6.54
CA ALA A 62 14.11 -4.52 5.45
C ALA A 62 14.92 -3.36 6.03
N GLY A 63 15.93 -2.95 5.29
CA GLY A 63 16.86 -1.91 5.71
C GLY A 63 17.96 -1.67 4.69
N VAL A 64 18.97 -0.91 5.09
CA VAL A 64 20.19 -0.69 4.30
C VAL A 64 21.37 -1.01 5.21
N ASN A 65 22.33 -1.80 4.75
CA ASN A 65 23.48 -2.26 5.56
C ASN A 65 24.31 -1.10 6.14
N SER A 66 24.34 0.05 5.47
CA SER A 66 25.01 1.26 5.97
C SER A 66 24.21 2.02 7.03
N GLY A 67 22.98 1.61 7.34
CA GLY A 67 22.02 2.39 8.11
C GLY A 67 21.54 3.63 7.34
N GLY A 68 21.04 4.62 8.08
CA GLY A 68 20.62 5.93 7.55
C GLY A 68 19.25 5.96 6.87
N LYS A 69 18.62 4.81 6.62
CA LYS A 69 17.30 4.70 5.98
C LYS A 69 16.47 3.64 6.67
N ASP A 70 15.31 4.04 7.19
CA ASP A 70 14.37 3.17 7.89
C ASP A 70 13.02 3.88 8.07
N THR A 71 11.98 3.12 8.40
CA THR A 71 10.78 3.66 9.05
C THR A 71 11.07 3.96 10.52
N CYS A 72 10.28 4.84 11.13
CA CYS A 72 10.54 5.26 12.51
C CYS A 72 9.24 5.44 13.34
N GLN A 73 9.35 6.09 14.50
CA GLN A 73 8.20 6.26 15.39
C GLN A 73 7.07 7.01 14.68
N GLY A 74 5.87 6.44 14.70
CA GLY A 74 4.71 7.00 14.01
C GLY A 74 4.43 6.40 12.63
N ASP A 75 5.37 5.65 12.04
CA ASP A 75 5.13 4.95 10.76
C ASP A 75 4.45 3.58 10.93
N SER A 76 4.26 3.11 12.18
CA SER A 76 3.64 1.81 12.48
C SER A 76 2.27 1.65 11.80
N GLY A 77 2.06 0.53 11.11
CA GLY A 77 0.88 0.28 10.29
C GLY A 77 0.97 0.83 8.86
N GLY A 78 2.00 1.64 8.56
CA GLY A 78 2.23 2.19 7.23
C GLY A 78 2.63 1.14 6.17
N PRO A 79 2.47 1.48 4.88
CA PRO A 79 2.73 0.53 3.80
C PRO A 79 4.22 0.46 3.45
N LEU A 80 4.71 -0.77 3.24
CA LEU A 80 5.97 -1.05 2.57
C LEU A 80 5.68 -1.68 1.21
N MET A 81 6.06 -1.02 0.13
CA MET A 81 5.60 -1.33 -1.23
C MET A 81 6.76 -1.69 -2.16
N HIS A 82 6.50 -2.54 -3.14
CA HIS A 82 7.39 -2.84 -4.25
C HIS A 82 6.79 -2.32 -5.55
N PHE A 83 7.60 -1.74 -6.45
CA PHE A 83 7.14 -1.39 -7.78
C PHE A 83 7.36 -2.57 -8.74
N GLU A 84 6.27 -3.24 -9.12
CA GLU A 84 6.29 -4.33 -10.10
C GLU A 84 6.36 -3.72 -11.52
N SER A 85 7.55 -3.76 -12.12
CA SER A 85 7.81 -3.13 -13.41
C SER A 85 7.00 -3.73 -14.56
N THR A 86 6.78 -5.05 -14.56
CA THR A 86 6.04 -5.76 -15.63
C THR A 86 4.61 -5.26 -15.78
N GLN A 87 3.89 -5.06 -14.67
CA GLN A 87 2.51 -4.57 -14.69
C GLN A 87 2.41 -3.06 -14.37
N ARG A 88 3.56 -2.40 -14.18
CA ARG A 88 3.69 -0.97 -13.86
C ARG A 88 2.80 -0.53 -12.69
N ARG A 89 2.83 -1.30 -11.60
CA ARG A 89 1.99 -1.02 -10.41
C ARG A 89 2.77 -1.17 -9.11
N TRP A 90 2.28 -0.49 -8.08
CA TRP A 90 2.75 -0.69 -6.71
C TRP A 90 2.03 -1.88 -6.09
N VAL A 91 2.80 -2.74 -5.43
CA VAL A 91 2.33 -3.91 -4.70
C VAL A 91 2.67 -3.75 -3.24
N LEU A 92 1.68 -3.90 -2.36
CA LEU A 92 1.90 -3.88 -0.91
C LEU A 92 2.63 -5.17 -0.50
N ALA A 93 3.90 -5.02 -0.12
CA ALA A 93 4.77 -6.13 0.27
C ALA A 93 4.73 -6.38 1.78
N GLY A 94 4.67 -5.31 2.57
CA GLY A 94 4.67 -5.39 4.02
C GLY A 94 3.94 -4.25 4.71
N ILE A 95 3.81 -4.40 6.02
CA ILE A 95 3.24 -3.39 6.93
C ILE A 95 4.28 -3.07 7.99
N THR A 96 4.61 -1.80 8.18
CA THR A 96 5.56 -1.34 9.19
C THR A 96 5.14 -1.80 10.57
N SER A 97 6.04 -2.47 11.31
CA SER A 97 5.71 -3.05 12.61
C SER A 97 6.60 -2.47 13.72
N TYR A 98 7.84 -2.92 13.81
CA TYR A 98 8.74 -2.56 14.92
C TYR A 98 10.21 -2.58 14.50
N GLY A 99 11.08 -2.06 15.37
CA GLY A 99 12.52 -2.01 15.17
C GLY A 99 13.24 -1.64 16.46
N LYS A 100 14.57 -1.71 16.47
CA LYS A 100 15.41 -1.26 17.60
C LYS A 100 16.11 0.05 17.23
N GLY A 101 15.52 1.16 17.67
CA GLY A 101 15.88 2.47 17.14
C GLY A 101 15.31 2.65 15.72
N CYS A 102 15.87 3.59 14.97
CA CYS A 102 15.58 3.78 13.55
C CYS A 102 16.90 3.99 12.81
N ALA A 103 16.98 3.49 11.57
CA ALA A 103 18.10 3.76 10.65
C ALA A 103 19.47 3.33 11.20
N ASN A 104 19.48 2.33 12.09
CA ASN A 104 20.70 1.79 12.68
C ASN A 104 21.38 0.80 11.71
N PRO A 105 22.69 0.89 11.46
CA PRO A 105 23.38 -0.03 10.55
C PRO A 105 23.36 -1.50 11.01
N PHE A 106 23.16 -1.76 12.31
CA PHE A 106 23.13 -3.10 12.88
C PHE A 106 21.72 -3.66 13.08
N TYR A 107 20.66 -2.86 12.96
CA TYR A 107 19.29 -3.31 13.22
C TYR A 107 18.39 -2.93 12.05
N SER A 108 17.86 -3.93 11.36
CA SER A 108 16.87 -3.71 10.31
C SER A 108 15.47 -3.53 10.90
N GLY A 109 14.63 -2.72 10.25
CA GLY A 109 13.21 -2.61 10.58
C GLY A 109 12.47 -3.91 10.26
N VAL A 110 11.49 -4.27 11.08
CA VAL A 110 10.68 -5.48 10.93
C VAL A 110 9.28 -5.12 10.45
N TYR A 111 8.82 -5.87 9.45
CA TYR A 111 7.57 -5.66 8.74
C TYR A 111 6.76 -6.95 8.73
N THR A 112 5.43 -6.81 8.81
CA THR A 112 4.51 -7.92 8.58
C THR A 112 4.57 -8.33 7.11
N ARG A 113 4.64 -9.63 6.82
CA ARG A 113 4.62 -10.18 5.46
C ARG A 113 3.20 -10.27 4.92
N VAL A 114 2.78 -9.30 4.10
CA VAL A 114 1.40 -9.26 3.57
C VAL A 114 1.04 -10.52 2.78
N ALA A 115 1.99 -11.09 2.04
CA ALA A 115 1.78 -12.33 1.28
C ALA A 115 1.32 -13.52 2.17
N ALA A 116 1.78 -13.61 3.42
CA ALA A 116 1.38 -14.68 4.36
C ALA A 116 -0.08 -14.56 4.79
N TYR A 117 -0.67 -13.36 4.70
CA TYR A 117 -2.05 -13.10 5.13
C TYR A 117 -3.04 -13.10 3.96
N THR A 118 -2.62 -13.40 2.73
CA THR A 118 -3.49 -13.30 1.54
C THR A 118 -4.77 -14.13 1.63
N ASN A 119 -4.71 -15.35 2.19
CA ASN A 119 -5.91 -16.18 2.38
C ASN A 119 -6.87 -15.56 3.41
N TRP A 120 -6.34 -15.06 4.52
CA TRP A 120 -7.12 -14.36 5.53
C TRP A 120 -7.71 -13.06 4.97
N LEU A 121 -6.94 -12.29 4.20
CA LEU A 121 -7.42 -11.09 3.53
C LEU A 121 -8.58 -11.41 2.59
N LYS A 122 -8.43 -12.45 1.75
CA LYS A 122 -9.49 -12.90 0.82
C LYS A 122 -10.76 -13.36 1.53
N SER A 123 -10.67 -13.86 2.76
CA SER A 123 -11.85 -14.27 3.52
C SER A 123 -12.56 -13.12 4.24
N HIS A 124 -11.94 -11.93 4.34
CA HIS A 124 -12.48 -10.78 5.06
C HIS A 124 -12.78 -9.58 4.16
N ILE A 125 -12.15 -9.51 2.99
CA ILE A 125 -12.55 -8.60 1.93
C ILE A 125 -13.73 -9.28 1.25
N VAL A 126 -14.94 -8.82 1.57
CA VAL A 126 -16.14 -9.19 0.81
C VAL A 126 -15.84 -8.85 -0.64
N ASN A 127 -16.05 -9.80 -1.56
CA ASN A 127 -16.18 -9.46 -2.96
C ASN A 127 -17.44 -8.58 -3.06
N ASP A 128 -17.30 -7.27 -2.86
CA ASP A 128 -18.31 -6.27 -3.19
C ASP A 128 -18.42 -6.29 -4.72
N GLY A 129 -19.10 -7.32 -5.23
CA GLY A 129 -19.32 -7.70 -6.62
C GLY A 129 -18.58 -6.85 -7.66
N LEU A 130 -17.26 -7.04 -7.80
CA LEU A 130 -16.66 -6.88 -9.12
C LEU A 130 -17.19 -8.05 -9.96
N VAL A 131 -18.42 -7.89 -10.44
CA VAL A 131 -18.95 -8.69 -11.52
C VAL A 131 -18.13 -8.29 -12.73
N GLU A 132 -17.14 -9.11 -13.09
CA GLU A 132 -16.65 -9.08 -14.46
C GLU A 132 -17.84 -9.47 -15.33
N VAL A 133 -18.49 -8.48 -15.94
CA VAL A 133 -19.54 -8.74 -16.92
C VAL A 133 -18.83 -9.27 -18.16
N ASP A 134 -18.79 -10.59 -18.29
CA ASP A 134 -18.39 -11.24 -19.52
C ASP A 134 -19.48 -10.99 -20.58
N VAL A 135 -19.28 -9.95 -21.39
CA VAL A 135 -20.15 -9.65 -22.55
C VAL A 135 -19.71 -10.56 -23.70
N SER A 136 -19.95 -11.87 -23.58
CA SER A 136 -19.65 -12.82 -24.66
C SER A 136 -20.74 -13.83 -24.99
N ASP A 137 -21.94 -13.72 -24.40
CA ASP A 137 -23.03 -14.62 -24.81
C ASP A 137 -24.43 -14.00 -24.76
N SER A 138 -24.65 -12.98 -25.58
CA SER A 138 -25.98 -12.64 -26.08
C SER A 138 -25.77 -11.77 -27.31
N GLY A 139 -26.23 -12.21 -28.48
CA GLY A 139 -26.17 -11.48 -29.75
C GLY A 139 -26.99 -10.17 -29.78
N VAL A 140 -27.02 -9.43 -28.66
CA VAL A 140 -27.64 -8.13 -28.49
C VAL A 140 -26.54 -7.08 -28.62
N LYS A 141 -26.63 -6.26 -29.65
CA LYS A 141 -25.76 -5.10 -29.86
C LYS A 141 -25.85 -4.19 -28.62
N PRO A 142 -24.75 -3.86 -27.91
CA PRO A 142 -24.84 -3.09 -26.68
C PRO A 142 -25.25 -1.64 -27.00
N THR A 143 -26.49 -1.30 -26.66
CA THR A 143 -26.89 0.10 -26.47
C THR A 143 -26.37 0.53 -25.10
N ILE A 144 -25.33 1.36 -25.08
CA ILE A 144 -24.76 1.92 -23.85
C ILE A 144 -25.86 2.74 -23.17
N THR A 145 -26.50 2.15 -22.16
CA THR A 145 -27.38 2.86 -21.24
C THR A 145 -26.58 2.99 -19.95
N THR A 146 -26.06 4.18 -19.68
CA THR A 146 -25.31 4.47 -18.46
C THR A 146 -26.23 4.31 -17.25
N ILE A 147 -26.14 3.20 -16.53
CA ILE A 147 -26.79 3.05 -15.23
C ILE A 147 -25.86 3.66 -14.19
N ILE A 148 -26.15 4.90 -13.77
CA ILE A 148 -25.52 5.52 -12.61
C ILE A 148 -26.19 4.91 -11.37
N THR A 149 -25.67 3.79 -10.89
CA THR A 149 -26.10 3.21 -9.61
C THR A 149 -25.45 4.01 -8.47
N THR A 150 -26.19 4.98 -7.93
CA THR A 150 -25.91 5.49 -6.59
C THR A 150 -26.38 4.47 -5.55
N PRO A 151 -25.76 4.38 -4.36
CA PRO A 151 -26.24 3.49 -3.31
C PRO A 151 -27.55 4.05 -2.75
N ILE A 152 -28.67 3.42 -3.07
CA ILE A 152 -29.98 3.76 -2.50
C ILE A 152 -29.99 3.33 -1.03
N ARG A 153 -29.80 4.29 -0.10
CA ARG A 153 -30.31 4.15 1.27
C ARG A 153 -31.82 4.32 1.22
N THR A 154 -32.55 3.25 1.53
CA THR A 154 -34.00 3.29 1.66
C THR A 154 -34.38 4.20 2.82
N ILE A 155 -34.87 5.41 2.52
CA ILE A 155 -35.64 6.22 3.47
C ILE A 155 -36.93 6.60 2.77
N SER A 156 -38.05 6.24 3.39
CA SER A 156 -39.38 6.53 2.89
C SER A 156 -39.71 8.02 2.94
N SER A 157 -40.50 8.44 1.94
CA SER A 157 -41.41 9.59 1.87
C SER A 157 -40.90 10.93 1.34
N THR A 158 -41.76 11.43 0.43
CA THR A 158 -41.97 12.81 -0.06
C THR A 158 -41.04 13.36 -1.14
N THR A 159 -41.66 13.54 -2.31
CA THR A 159 -41.17 14.17 -3.53
C THR A 159 -40.73 15.62 -3.28
N GLN A 160 -39.48 15.94 -3.58
CA GLN A 160 -39.10 17.32 -3.86
C GLN A 160 -37.97 17.37 -4.90
N THR A 161 -38.25 18.06 -6.00
CA THR A 161 -37.33 18.26 -7.12
C THR A 161 -36.29 19.31 -6.72
N ALA A 162 -35.01 18.96 -6.71
CA ALA A 162 -33.92 19.92 -6.57
C ALA A 162 -32.94 19.76 -7.73
N THR A 163 -32.79 20.83 -8.53
CA THR A 163 -31.81 20.92 -9.61
C THR A 163 -30.47 21.32 -9.01
N VAL A 164 -29.46 20.46 -9.08
CA VAL A 164 -28.08 20.78 -8.67
C VAL A 164 -27.24 20.97 -9.93
N THR A 165 -26.80 22.21 -10.18
CA THR A 165 -25.83 22.54 -11.23
C THR A 165 -24.43 22.52 -10.60
N ALA A 166 -23.59 21.57 -11.01
CA ALA A 166 -22.18 21.55 -10.62
C ALA A 166 -21.33 22.16 -11.74
N SER A 167 -20.75 23.33 -11.48
CA SER A 167 -19.68 23.91 -12.29
C SER A 167 -18.33 23.60 -11.65
N PHE A 168 -17.47 22.87 -12.36
CA PHE A 168 -16.08 22.62 -11.95
C PHE A 168 -15.19 23.79 -12.41
N PRO A 169 -14.48 24.48 -11.51
CA PRO A 169 -13.39 25.35 -11.93
C PRO A 169 -12.19 24.49 -12.33
N MET A 170 -11.77 24.58 -13.59
CA MET A 170 -10.46 24.11 -14.03
C MET A 170 -9.40 25.04 -13.44
N SER A 171 -8.70 24.62 -12.38
CA SER A 171 -7.44 25.26 -11.97
C SER A 171 -6.29 24.60 -12.71
N ASN A 172 -5.65 25.37 -13.60
CA ASN A 172 -4.38 25.04 -14.23
C ASN A 172 -3.28 25.11 -13.17
N ASP A 173 -2.84 23.96 -12.65
CA ASP A 173 -1.53 23.85 -12.01
C ASP A 173 -0.63 22.93 -12.82
N SER A 174 0.54 23.48 -13.16
CA SER A 174 1.60 22.88 -13.95
C SER A 174 2.20 21.63 -13.25
N PRO A 175 2.80 20.68 -14.00
CA PRO A 175 3.26 19.41 -13.45
C PRO A 175 4.40 19.59 -12.44
N LEU A 176 4.27 18.95 -11.28
CA LEU A 176 5.30 18.88 -10.23
C LEU A 176 6.57 18.19 -10.75
N THR A 177 7.65 18.94 -10.87
CA THR A 177 9.01 18.42 -11.09
C THR A 177 9.56 17.78 -9.83
N ILE A 178 9.95 16.50 -9.94
CA ILE A 178 10.67 15.75 -8.91
C ILE A 178 12.15 16.14 -8.96
N THR A 179 12.66 16.76 -7.90
CA THR A 179 14.10 16.89 -7.65
C THR A 179 14.49 16.01 -6.47
N SER A 180 15.35 15.03 -6.73
CA SER A 180 16.06 14.24 -5.72
C SER A 180 17.21 15.05 -5.13
N TYR A 181 17.34 15.04 -3.80
CA TYR A 181 18.60 15.31 -3.09
C TYR A 181 19.07 14.02 -2.41
#